data_AF-A0A3C0J7U5-F1
#
_entry.id   AF-A0A3C0J7U5-F1
#
_cell.length_a   1.000
_cell.length_b   1.000
_cell.length_c   1.000
_cell.angle_alpha   90.00
_cell.angle_beta   90.00
_cell.angle_gamma   90.00
#
_symmetry.space_group_name_H-M   'P 1'
#
loop_
_entity.id
_entity.type
_entity.pdbx_description
1 polymer ?
#
loop_
_entity_poly.entity_id
_entity_poly.type
_entity_poly.pdbx_seq_one_letter_code
_entity_poly.pdbx_strand_id
1 'polypeptide(L)'
;MKKIFKKVIATVAAFAFAAAGLVVAPKTAKAADPTLELYFQLPDGWSADEVGVNVWGNNVSATGTGSTVTCWGDQEKPQAIDAGNGFAKILISNPSGMAGVQFVKGNDAYNGNIWNSAIASLNLTAAYYCTKDAAKSGKWYKEDTFTNEVVKPNVTDSLTMVGTLPGLGWTLPGTALTKSGDTYTITFENVAAGEYKYKILQSAAEYGWNYDYGKGDKVDDNYVLKVNKKSNVTITFTVESTKGGSDFDANLVVGYKFIATMEEIDDGGDNTPAGGDNTPAGGDNTPAGGNNTPAGGDNTPAGGNNTPAGGNTTPAGGNSGNVNAGDSMAVATAIIAVVAACGIVVVSFKKRRQDA
;
A
#
# COMPACT_ATOMS: atom_id res chain seq x y z
N MET A 1 -13.42 -50.47 -24.85
CA MET A 1 -14.11 -49.22 -25.24
C MET A 1 -14.05 -48.25 -24.07
N LYS A 2 -13.45 -47.08 -24.31
CA LYS A 2 -13.35 -45.94 -23.39
C LYS A 2 -14.74 -45.52 -22.89
N LYS A 3 -14.84 -45.11 -21.63
CA LYS A 3 -15.69 -43.98 -21.22
C LYS A 3 -15.16 -43.39 -19.92
N ILE A 4 -14.31 -42.38 -20.11
CA ILE A 4 -13.86 -41.40 -19.13
C ILE A 4 -15.10 -40.58 -18.72
N PHE A 5 -15.45 -40.57 -17.43
CA PHE A 5 -16.37 -39.59 -16.89
C PHE A 5 -15.60 -38.63 -15.98
N LYS A 6 -15.27 -37.47 -16.55
CA LYS A 6 -14.88 -36.26 -15.83
C LYS A 6 -16.05 -35.84 -14.95
N LYS A 7 -15.85 -35.71 -13.63
CA LYS A 7 -16.76 -34.94 -12.79
C LYS A 7 -16.29 -33.49 -12.77
N VAL A 8 -17.16 -32.66 -13.35
CA VAL A 8 -17.08 -31.21 -13.45
C VAL A 8 -17.21 -30.60 -12.05
N ILE A 9 -16.25 -29.74 -11.72
CA ILE A 9 -16.33 -28.78 -10.61
C ILE A 9 -17.19 -27.63 -11.12
N ALA A 10 -18.35 -27.40 -10.49
CA ALA A 10 -19.02 -26.11 -10.43
C ALA A 10 -20.30 -26.21 -9.59
N THR A 11 -20.35 -25.56 -8.44
CA THR A 11 -21.57 -24.84 -8.02
C THR A 11 -21.14 -23.64 -7.16
N VAL A 12 -21.09 -22.48 -7.81
CA VAL A 12 -21.14 -21.17 -7.19
C VAL A 12 -22.59 -20.95 -6.74
N ALA A 13 -22.81 -20.76 -5.45
CA ALA A 13 -24.09 -20.25 -4.95
C ALA A 13 -23.89 -18.81 -4.48
N ALA A 14 -24.14 -17.87 -5.40
CA ALA A 14 -24.38 -16.48 -5.06
C ALA A 14 -25.84 -16.35 -4.63
N PHE A 15 -26.09 -16.04 -3.36
CA PHE A 15 -27.42 -15.66 -2.90
C PHE A 15 -27.55 -14.14 -2.96
N ALA A 16 -28.33 -13.66 -3.92
CA ALA A 16 -28.91 -12.33 -3.90
C ALA A 16 -30.21 -12.38 -3.08
N PHE A 17 -30.30 -11.54 -2.05
CA PHE A 17 -31.59 -11.15 -1.45
C PHE A 17 -31.56 -9.66 -1.16
N ALA A 18 -32.36 -8.92 -1.92
CA ALA A 18 -32.79 -7.57 -1.59
C ALA A 18 -34.29 -7.62 -1.30
N ALA A 19 -34.68 -7.39 -0.05
CA ALA A 19 -36.01 -6.98 0.34
C ALA A 19 -35.94 -6.33 1.74
N ALA A 20 -36.70 -5.25 1.91
CA ALA A 20 -36.56 -4.22 2.92
C ALA A 20 -36.73 -4.68 4.39
N GLY A 21 -36.00 -4.02 5.29
CA GLY A 21 -36.27 -4.01 6.73
C GLY A 21 -35.05 -4.36 7.57
N LEU A 22 -34.28 -3.34 7.97
CA LEU A 22 -33.27 -3.38 9.04
C LEU A 22 -32.29 -4.57 8.99
N VAL A 23 -31.46 -4.63 7.95
CA VAL A 23 -30.25 -5.47 8.00
C VAL A 23 -29.29 -4.81 8.97
N VAL A 24 -29.32 -5.25 10.23
CA VAL A 24 -28.11 -5.18 11.06
C VAL A 24 -27.08 -5.94 10.24
N ALA A 25 -26.12 -5.21 9.66
CA ALA A 25 -24.99 -5.83 8.97
C ALA A 25 -24.50 -6.95 9.89
N PRO A 26 -24.37 -8.20 9.41
CA PRO A 26 -23.74 -9.21 10.23
C PRO A 26 -22.40 -8.61 10.63
N LYS A 27 -22.17 -8.45 11.94
CA LYS A 27 -20.83 -8.18 12.45
C LYS A 27 -20.01 -9.27 11.79
N THR A 28 -19.14 -8.89 10.86
CA THR A 28 -18.22 -9.79 10.19
C THR A 28 -17.57 -10.55 11.33
N ALA A 29 -17.92 -11.83 11.47
CA ALA A 29 -17.27 -12.67 12.43
C ALA A 29 -15.79 -12.62 12.06
N LYS A 30 -14.95 -12.13 12.98
CA LYS A 30 -13.51 -12.20 12.81
C LYS A 30 -13.20 -13.63 12.40
N ALA A 31 -12.61 -13.83 11.22
CA ALA A 31 -12.17 -15.16 10.81
C ALA A 31 -11.37 -15.75 11.98
N ALA A 32 -11.55 -17.04 12.28
CA ALA A 32 -10.77 -17.68 13.34
C ALA A 32 -9.30 -17.35 13.10
N ASP A 33 -8.65 -16.72 14.08
CA ASP A 33 -7.26 -16.29 13.91
C ASP A 33 -6.45 -17.52 13.47
N PRO A 34 -5.67 -17.43 12.37
CA PRO A 34 -4.92 -18.57 11.90
C PRO A 34 -4.00 -19.05 13.02
N THR A 35 -4.10 -20.32 13.36
CA THR A 35 -3.18 -20.97 14.29
C THR A 35 -1.82 -21.10 13.61
N LEU A 36 -0.79 -20.49 14.19
CA LEU A 36 0.60 -20.60 13.74
C LEU A 36 1.26 -21.77 14.47
N GLU A 37 1.93 -22.64 13.73
CA GLU A 37 2.76 -23.70 14.31
C GLU A 37 4.22 -23.26 14.42
N LEU A 38 4.76 -23.26 15.64
CA LEU A 38 6.18 -23.01 15.87
C LEU A 38 6.88 -24.32 16.19
N TYR A 39 7.87 -24.66 15.37
CA TYR A 39 8.73 -25.82 15.53
C TYR A 39 10.07 -25.37 16.09
N PHE A 40 10.50 -25.99 17.18
CA PHE A 40 11.78 -25.74 17.82
C PHE A 40 12.63 -27.00 17.74
N GLN A 41 13.77 -26.91 17.07
CA GLN A 41 14.71 -28.02 17.01
C GLN A 41 15.26 -28.28 18.41
N LEU A 42 14.98 -29.45 18.98
CA LEU A 42 15.40 -29.80 20.33
C LEU A 42 16.93 -29.82 20.43
N PRO A 43 17.55 -29.02 21.30
CA PRO A 43 18.97 -29.12 21.60
C PRO A 43 19.34 -30.52 22.12
N ASP A 44 20.64 -30.84 22.13
CA ASP A 44 21.09 -32.13 22.64
C ASP A 44 20.72 -32.30 24.13
N GLY A 45 20.15 -33.46 24.47
CA GLY A 45 19.66 -33.76 25.82
C GLY A 45 18.32 -33.13 26.18
N TRP A 46 17.61 -32.49 25.24
CA TRP A 46 16.23 -32.02 25.43
C TRP A 46 15.24 -33.00 24.80
N SER A 47 14.10 -33.22 25.45
CA SER A 47 12.95 -33.95 24.92
C SER A 47 11.70 -33.08 24.99
N ALA A 48 10.77 -33.27 24.05
CA ALA A 48 9.60 -32.39 23.92
C ALA A 48 8.69 -32.41 25.16
N ASP A 49 8.62 -33.54 25.87
CA ASP A 49 7.81 -33.71 27.07
C ASP A 49 8.34 -32.92 28.28
N GLU A 50 9.58 -32.44 28.25
CA GLU A 50 10.18 -31.60 29.29
C GLU A 50 10.17 -30.10 28.90
N VAL A 51 9.70 -29.77 27.69
CA VAL A 51 9.77 -28.41 27.14
C VAL A 51 8.47 -27.66 27.40
N GLY A 52 8.59 -26.53 28.09
CA GLY A 52 7.53 -25.54 28.26
C GLY A 52 7.68 -24.41 27.26
N VAL A 53 6.57 -23.73 26.95
CA VAL A 53 6.60 -22.54 26.09
C VAL A 53 6.01 -21.33 26.79
N ASN A 54 6.79 -20.27 26.91
CA ASN A 54 6.34 -18.97 27.38
C ASN A 54 6.12 -18.03 26.19
N VAL A 55 4.95 -17.42 26.09
CA VAL A 55 4.60 -16.43 25.05
C VAL A 55 4.05 -15.17 25.69
N TRP A 56 4.29 -14.02 25.06
CA TRP A 56 3.71 -12.75 25.49
C TRP A 56 3.44 -11.84 24.30
N GLY A 57 2.48 -10.93 24.50
CA GLY A 57 1.95 -10.09 23.44
C GLY A 57 0.50 -9.69 23.70
N ASN A 58 -0.12 -9.07 22.70
CA ASN A 58 -1.50 -8.62 22.77
C ASN A 58 -2.47 -9.79 22.50
N ASN A 59 -3.12 -10.30 23.54
CA ASN A 59 -4.10 -11.40 23.46
C ASN A 59 -3.58 -12.63 22.72
N VAL A 60 -2.39 -13.10 23.11
CA VAL A 60 -1.75 -14.29 22.55
C VAL A 60 -1.76 -15.43 23.55
N SER A 61 -1.88 -16.66 23.05
CA SER A 61 -1.72 -17.86 23.87
C SER A 61 -1.01 -18.97 23.10
N ALA A 62 -0.37 -19.87 23.84
CA ALA A 62 0.28 -21.06 23.32
C ALA A 62 -0.48 -22.32 23.77
N THR A 63 -0.69 -23.25 22.85
CA THR A 63 -1.32 -24.54 23.10
C THR A 63 -0.41 -25.66 22.62
N GLY A 64 -0.14 -26.63 23.49
CA GLY A 64 0.64 -27.82 23.15
C GLY A 64 -0.16 -29.08 23.37
N THR A 65 0.32 -30.00 24.22
CA THR A 65 -0.36 -31.29 24.48
C THR A 65 -1.69 -31.17 25.22
N GLY A 66 -1.95 -30.01 25.84
CA GLY A 66 -3.04 -29.80 26.79
C GLY A 66 -2.61 -29.96 28.26
N SER A 67 -1.39 -30.44 28.49
CA SER A 67 -0.74 -30.51 29.81
C SER A 67 0.23 -29.33 30.01
N THR A 68 0.71 -29.20 31.25
CA THR A 68 1.74 -28.22 31.61
C THR A 68 3.03 -28.89 32.07
N VAL A 69 4.14 -28.16 31.98
CA VAL A 69 5.40 -28.48 32.64
C VAL A 69 5.77 -27.33 33.58
N THR A 70 6.37 -27.68 34.72
CA THR A 70 6.85 -26.70 35.69
C THR A 70 8.22 -26.15 35.27
N CYS A 71 8.35 -24.83 35.24
CA CYS A 71 9.55 -24.10 34.83
C CYS A 71 9.82 -22.93 35.79
N TRP A 72 11.06 -22.47 35.85
CA TRP A 72 11.49 -21.31 36.65
C TRP A 72 10.96 -21.36 38.10
N GLY A 73 11.31 -22.42 38.81
CA GLY A 73 10.73 -22.75 40.12
C GLY A 73 9.37 -23.43 39.94
N ASP A 74 8.29 -22.67 40.09
CA ASP A 74 6.91 -23.21 40.21
C ASP A 74 5.96 -22.70 39.11
N GLN A 75 6.46 -22.14 38.01
CA GLN A 75 5.60 -21.63 36.95
C GLN A 75 5.17 -22.74 36.00
N GLU A 76 3.87 -22.96 35.86
CA GLU A 76 3.35 -23.86 34.83
C GLU A 76 3.35 -23.20 33.46
N LYS A 77 3.89 -23.91 32.46
CA LYS A 77 3.88 -23.50 31.05
C LYS A 77 3.26 -24.60 30.18
N PRO A 78 2.58 -24.24 29.08
CA PRO A 78 2.11 -25.21 28.09
C PRO A 78 3.24 -26.15 27.67
N GLN A 79 3.04 -27.45 27.84
CA GLN A 79 3.98 -28.47 27.41
C GLN A 79 3.96 -28.58 25.88
N ALA A 80 5.13 -28.54 25.25
CA ALA A 80 5.25 -28.68 23.80
C ALA A 80 4.86 -30.09 23.33
N ILE A 81 4.43 -30.20 22.07
CA ILE A 81 4.09 -31.45 21.41
C ILE A 81 5.36 -32.05 20.79
N ASP A 82 5.60 -33.36 20.95
CA ASP A 82 6.62 -34.05 20.16
C ASP A 82 6.19 -34.12 18.69
N ALA A 83 6.94 -33.44 17.82
CA ALA A 83 6.69 -33.40 16.38
C ALA A 83 7.48 -34.47 15.60
N GLY A 84 8.27 -35.28 16.29
CA GLY A 84 9.23 -36.20 15.66
C GLY A 84 10.42 -35.46 15.06
N ASN A 85 11.36 -36.23 14.50
CA ASN A 85 12.56 -35.72 13.81
C ASN A 85 13.41 -34.72 14.64
N GLY A 86 13.34 -34.81 15.97
CA GLY A 86 14.07 -33.92 16.87
C GLY A 86 13.46 -32.52 17.01
N PHE A 87 12.17 -32.35 16.76
CA PHE A 87 11.46 -31.09 16.96
C PHE A 87 10.39 -31.19 18.05
N ALA A 88 10.26 -30.11 18.82
CA ALA A 88 9.08 -29.81 19.62
C ALA A 88 8.20 -28.80 18.87
N LYS A 89 6.89 -28.93 18.96
CA LYS A 89 5.91 -28.03 18.33
C LYS A 89 5.00 -27.37 19.35
N ILE A 90 4.64 -26.12 19.10
CA ILE A 90 3.60 -25.41 19.83
C ILE A 90 2.68 -24.67 18.86
N LEU A 91 1.39 -24.61 19.19
CA LEU A 91 0.39 -23.87 18.42
C LEU A 91 0.18 -22.50 19.06
N ILE A 92 0.24 -21.44 18.27
CA ILE A 92 0.04 -20.06 18.71
C ILE A 92 -1.30 -19.55 18.19
N SER A 93 -2.13 -19.03 19.09
CA SER A 93 -3.32 -18.26 18.70
C SER A 93 -2.97 -16.78 18.56
N ASN A 94 -3.56 -16.11 17.57
CA ASN A 94 -3.32 -14.67 17.30
C ASN A 94 -1.82 -14.33 17.13
N PRO A 95 -1.13 -14.89 16.13
CA PRO A 95 0.29 -14.63 15.89
C PRO A 95 0.61 -13.15 15.62
N SER A 96 -0.33 -12.38 15.07
CA SER A 96 -0.20 -10.92 14.90
C SER A 96 -0.04 -10.16 16.22
N GLY A 97 -0.48 -10.73 17.34
CA GLY A 97 -0.32 -10.14 18.67
C GLY A 97 1.02 -10.45 19.34
N MET A 98 1.85 -11.33 18.78
CA MET A 98 3.09 -11.81 19.41
C MET A 98 4.14 -10.70 19.58
N ALA A 99 4.63 -10.56 20.81
CA ALA A 99 5.81 -9.76 21.13
C ALA A 99 7.03 -10.65 21.46
N GLY A 100 6.80 -11.90 21.90
CA GLY A 100 7.90 -12.82 22.15
C GLY A 100 7.49 -14.26 22.39
N VAL A 101 8.48 -15.14 22.25
CA VAL A 101 8.40 -16.57 22.54
C VAL A 101 9.71 -17.07 23.16
N GLN A 102 9.57 -17.98 24.11
CA GLN A 102 10.66 -18.67 24.80
C GLN A 102 10.32 -20.15 24.92
N PHE A 103 11.22 -21.01 24.46
CA PHE A 103 11.21 -22.44 24.78
C PHE A 103 12.08 -22.66 26.02
N VAL A 104 11.50 -23.30 27.03
CA VAL A 104 12.07 -23.43 28.37
C VAL A 104 12.12 -24.90 28.79
N LYS A 105 13.13 -25.27 29.59
CA LYS A 105 13.26 -26.59 30.20
C LYS A 105 13.78 -26.40 31.62
N GLY A 106 12.97 -26.78 32.62
CA GLY A 106 13.31 -26.52 34.03
C GLY A 106 13.53 -25.03 34.29
N ASN A 107 14.73 -24.65 34.71
CA ASN A 107 15.09 -23.24 34.93
C ASN A 107 15.76 -22.57 33.72
N ASP A 108 16.04 -23.33 32.66
CA ASP A 108 16.76 -22.84 31.50
C ASP A 108 15.80 -22.32 30.43
N ALA A 109 16.15 -21.16 29.86
CA ALA A 109 15.46 -20.59 28.71
C ALA A 109 16.42 -20.59 27.52
N TYR A 110 16.01 -21.21 26.41
CA TYR A 110 16.87 -21.24 25.23
C TYR A 110 16.95 -19.85 24.58
N ASN A 111 18.13 -19.22 24.60
CA ASN A 111 18.44 -17.93 23.98
C ASN A 111 17.48 -16.77 24.29
N GLY A 112 16.73 -16.81 25.40
CA GLY A 112 15.80 -15.75 25.76
C GLY A 112 14.66 -15.61 24.75
N ASN A 113 14.27 -14.37 24.40
CA ASN A 113 13.23 -14.15 23.39
C ASN A 113 13.77 -14.46 21.99
N ILE A 114 13.24 -15.50 21.36
CA ILE A 114 13.65 -15.90 20.01
C ILE A 114 12.66 -15.44 18.94
N TRP A 115 11.60 -14.70 19.27
CA TRP A 115 10.56 -14.32 18.30
C TRP A 115 11.09 -13.46 17.15
N ASN A 116 10.62 -13.78 15.94
CA ASN A 116 10.85 -12.97 14.74
C ASN A 116 9.50 -12.44 14.21
N SER A 117 9.28 -11.13 14.27
CA SER A 117 8.05 -10.47 13.84
C SER A 117 7.74 -10.65 12.35
N ALA A 118 8.74 -11.02 11.53
CA ALA A 118 8.52 -11.35 10.12
C ALA A 118 7.65 -12.61 9.95
N ILE A 119 7.60 -13.53 10.92
CA ILE A 119 6.73 -14.71 10.88
C ILE A 119 5.25 -14.29 10.77
N ALA A 120 4.82 -13.38 11.64
CA ALA A 120 3.46 -12.85 11.62
C ALA A 120 3.23 -11.93 10.41
N SER A 121 4.21 -11.08 10.06
CA SER A 121 4.10 -10.14 8.92
C SER A 121 3.91 -10.87 7.58
N LEU A 122 4.51 -12.05 7.44
CA LEU A 122 4.41 -12.91 6.27
C LEU A 122 3.20 -13.86 6.29
N ASN A 123 2.36 -13.79 7.33
CA ASN A 123 1.22 -14.69 7.53
C ASN A 123 1.60 -16.18 7.42
N LEU A 124 2.77 -16.56 7.94
CA LEU A 124 3.20 -17.95 7.91
C LEU A 124 2.26 -18.80 8.77
N THR A 125 1.95 -20.01 8.30
CA THR A 125 1.22 -21.01 9.07
C THR A 125 2.14 -21.90 9.90
N ALA A 126 3.43 -21.95 9.55
CA ALA A 126 4.46 -22.66 10.29
C ALA A 126 5.82 -21.93 10.21
N ALA A 127 6.64 -22.07 11.25
CA ALA A 127 8.04 -21.63 11.24
C ALA A 127 8.91 -22.57 12.08
N TYR A 128 10.17 -22.74 11.69
CA TYR A 128 11.12 -23.71 12.24
C TYR A 128 12.36 -23.00 12.77
N TYR A 129 12.64 -23.15 14.06
CA TYR A 129 13.80 -22.55 14.70
C TYR A 129 14.96 -23.55 14.77
N CYS A 130 16.09 -23.17 14.18
CA CYS A 130 17.30 -24.00 14.16
C CYS A 130 18.13 -23.78 15.42
N THR A 131 18.60 -24.87 16.03
CA THR A 131 19.43 -24.83 17.24
C THR A 131 20.79 -25.51 17.08
N LYS A 132 20.94 -26.43 16.12
CA LYS A 132 22.13 -27.30 16.01
C LYS A 132 23.11 -26.92 14.91
N ASP A 133 22.63 -26.48 13.76
CA ASP A 133 23.51 -26.09 12.65
C ASP A 133 24.17 -24.75 12.97
N ALA A 134 25.50 -24.72 13.13
CA ALA A 134 26.22 -23.53 13.55
C ALA A 134 26.02 -22.31 12.63
N ALA A 135 25.82 -22.52 11.33
CA ALA A 135 25.62 -21.43 10.37
C ALA A 135 24.17 -20.90 10.35
N LYS A 136 23.22 -21.72 10.83
CA LYS A 136 21.78 -21.46 10.77
C LYS A 136 21.14 -21.24 12.15
N SER A 137 21.83 -21.64 13.21
CA SER A 137 21.33 -21.60 14.58
C SER A 137 20.98 -20.16 14.99
N GLY A 138 19.95 -20.03 15.80
CA GLY A 138 19.49 -18.71 16.26
C GLY A 138 18.48 -18.03 15.33
N LYS A 139 18.01 -18.72 14.27
CA LYS A 139 17.14 -18.16 13.25
C LYS A 139 15.92 -19.03 12.98
N TRP A 140 14.87 -18.38 12.48
CA TRP A 140 13.65 -19.04 12.00
C TRP A 140 13.73 -19.30 10.50
N TYR A 141 13.12 -20.40 10.07
CA TYR A 141 13.03 -20.87 8.69
C TYR A 141 11.60 -21.27 8.36
N LYS A 142 11.27 -21.29 7.07
CA LYS A 142 9.93 -21.66 6.58
C LYS A 142 9.69 -23.16 6.54
N GLU A 143 10.75 -23.95 6.63
CA GLU A 143 10.72 -25.42 6.60
C GLU A 143 11.83 -26.06 7.43
N ASP A 144 11.70 -27.36 7.70
CA ASP A 144 12.59 -28.18 8.55
C ASP A 144 13.98 -28.44 7.95
N THR A 145 14.15 -28.27 6.63
CA THR A 145 15.45 -28.36 5.96
C THR A 145 16.33 -27.13 6.20
N PHE A 146 15.76 -26.07 6.78
CA PHE A 146 16.42 -24.80 7.06
C PHE A 146 17.08 -24.20 5.80
N THR A 147 16.34 -24.13 4.70
CA THR A 147 16.85 -23.60 3.42
C THR A 147 16.45 -22.14 3.25
N ASN A 148 15.20 -21.80 3.60
CA ASN A 148 14.60 -20.48 3.46
C ASN A 148 14.45 -19.83 4.83
N GLU A 149 15.38 -18.94 5.17
CA GLU A 149 15.31 -18.13 6.39
C GLU A 149 14.04 -17.24 6.36
N VAL A 150 13.40 -17.08 7.52
CA VAL A 150 12.31 -16.14 7.69
C VAL A 150 12.90 -14.75 7.81
N VAL A 151 13.01 -14.09 6.66
CA VAL A 151 13.37 -12.68 6.54
C VAL A 151 12.16 -11.92 6.02
N LYS A 152 11.98 -10.70 6.51
CA LYS A 152 10.98 -9.79 5.95
C LYS A 152 11.34 -9.53 4.47
N PRO A 153 10.41 -9.67 3.50
CA PRO A 153 10.70 -9.37 2.10
C PRO A 153 11.03 -7.89 1.94
N ASN A 154 11.93 -7.51 1.04
CA ASN A 154 12.18 -6.09 0.84
C ASN A 154 10.92 -5.35 0.36
N VAL A 155 10.54 -4.25 1.00
CA VAL A 155 9.63 -3.27 0.42
C VAL A 155 10.26 -2.75 -0.87
N THR A 156 9.56 -3.00 -1.95
CA THR A 156 9.91 -2.59 -3.31
C THR A 156 9.28 -1.25 -3.64
N ASP A 157 9.74 -0.64 -4.71
CA ASP A 157 9.13 0.55 -5.31
C ASP A 157 7.88 0.23 -6.15
N SER A 158 7.33 -0.98 -6.03
CA SER A 158 6.12 -1.40 -6.74
C SER A 158 4.88 -0.80 -6.07
N LEU A 159 4.18 0.07 -6.79
CA LEU A 159 2.87 0.59 -6.40
C LEU A 159 1.77 -0.01 -7.27
N THR A 160 0.71 -0.49 -6.62
CA THR A 160 -0.49 -1.03 -7.26
C THR A 160 -1.74 -0.27 -6.80
N MET A 161 -2.79 -0.32 -7.60
CA MET A 161 -4.07 0.32 -7.32
C MET A 161 -5.20 -0.70 -7.30
N VAL A 162 -6.11 -0.51 -6.34
CA VAL A 162 -7.34 -1.28 -6.18
C VAL A 162 -8.49 -0.31 -5.98
N GLY A 163 -9.70 -0.69 -6.38
CA GLY A 163 -10.83 0.22 -6.28
C GLY A 163 -12.00 -0.13 -7.18
N THR A 164 -12.85 0.87 -7.39
CA THR A 164 -14.07 0.77 -8.21
C THR A 164 -13.96 1.49 -9.55
N LEU A 165 -12.82 2.12 -9.87
CA LEU A 165 -12.55 2.65 -11.21
C LEU A 165 -12.58 1.50 -12.24
N PRO A 166 -12.93 1.77 -13.51
CA PRO A 166 -13.07 0.74 -14.52
C PRO A 166 -11.82 -0.16 -14.62
N GLY A 167 -12.02 -1.48 -14.64
CA GLY A 167 -10.94 -2.45 -14.71
C GLY A 167 -10.23 -2.74 -13.38
N LEU A 168 -10.58 -2.06 -12.29
CA LEU A 168 -10.10 -2.38 -10.95
C LEU A 168 -11.09 -3.28 -10.18
N GLY A 169 -10.56 -3.95 -9.16
CA GLY A 169 -11.31 -4.56 -8.08
C GLY A 169 -10.56 -4.40 -6.76
N TRP A 170 -11.15 -4.88 -5.67
CA TRP A 170 -10.53 -4.87 -4.33
C TRP A 170 -9.65 -6.09 -4.06
N THR A 171 -9.17 -6.76 -5.11
CA THR A 171 -8.36 -7.98 -5.02
C THR A 171 -6.88 -7.63 -5.11
N LEU A 172 -6.08 -8.17 -4.20
CA LEU A 172 -4.63 -8.03 -4.19
C LEU A 172 -3.95 -8.91 -5.26
N PRO A 173 -2.77 -8.51 -5.79
CA PRO A 173 -2.02 -7.31 -5.43
C PRO A 173 -2.58 -6.01 -6.04
N GLY A 174 -3.59 -6.08 -6.90
CA GLY A 174 -4.14 -4.92 -7.63
C GLY A 174 -3.45 -4.68 -8.97
N THR A 175 -3.76 -3.55 -9.60
CA THR A 175 -3.23 -3.17 -10.92
C THR A 175 -2.00 -2.27 -10.75
N ALA A 176 -0.87 -2.63 -11.37
CA ALA A 176 0.37 -1.87 -11.24
C ALA A 176 0.27 -0.46 -11.87
N LEU A 177 0.84 0.53 -11.19
CA LEU A 177 1.06 1.86 -11.76
C LEU A 177 2.36 1.87 -12.58
N THR A 178 2.41 2.71 -13.60
CA THR A 178 3.60 2.94 -14.42
C THR A 178 4.54 3.93 -13.73
N LYS A 179 5.76 3.48 -13.42
CA LYS A 179 6.79 4.30 -12.77
C LYS A 179 7.59 5.13 -13.77
N SER A 180 7.83 6.40 -13.44
CA SER A 180 8.75 7.32 -14.11
C SER A 180 9.40 8.25 -13.08
N GLY A 181 10.68 8.01 -12.76
CA GLY A 181 11.34 8.66 -11.63
C GLY A 181 10.60 8.36 -10.32
N ASP A 182 10.28 9.40 -9.55
CA ASP A 182 9.52 9.29 -8.29
C ASP A 182 8.00 9.33 -8.49
N THR A 183 7.53 9.33 -9.75
CA THR A 183 6.12 9.44 -10.09
C THR A 183 5.57 8.12 -10.63
N TYR A 184 4.37 7.76 -10.18
CA TYR A 184 3.63 6.57 -10.56
C TYR A 184 2.29 7.01 -11.15
N THR A 185 1.97 6.48 -12.33
CA THR A 185 0.78 6.91 -13.08
C THR A 185 -0.06 5.73 -13.54
N ILE A 186 -1.36 5.92 -13.57
CA ILE A 186 -2.30 5.01 -14.22
C ILE A 186 -3.45 5.81 -14.80
N THR A 187 -3.83 5.48 -16.04
CA THR A 187 -4.90 6.16 -16.77
C THR A 187 -6.04 5.17 -17.01
N PHE A 188 -7.25 5.64 -16.72
CA PHE A 188 -8.51 4.96 -16.97
C PHE A 188 -9.24 5.71 -18.07
N GLU A 189 -9.50 5.03 -19.18
CA GLU A 189 -10.20 5.62 -20.30
C GLU A 189 -11.72 5.54 -20.11
N ASN A 190 -12.45 6.51 -20.67
CA ASN A 190 -13.91 6.46 -20.78
C ASN A 190 -14.65 6.26 -19.44
N VAL A 191 -14.13 6.82 -18.35
CA VAL A 191 -14.76 6.72 -17.02
C VAL A 191 -16.06 7.51 -17.00
N ALA A 192 -17.16 6.85 -16.68
CA ALA A 192 -18.47 7.49 -16.60
C ALA A 192 -18.55 8.48 -15.42
N ALA A 193 -19.47 9.44 -15.49
CA ALA A 193 -19.79 10.29 -14.34
C ALA A 193 -20.25 9.44 -13.15
N GLY A 194 -19.71 9.73 -11.98
CA GLY A 194 -19.97 8.95 -10.78
C GLY A 194 -18.95 9.17 -9.67
N GLU A 195 -19.15 8.44 -8.59
CA GLU A 195 -18.22 8.42 -7.46
C GLU A 195 -17.47 7.08 -7.44
N TYR A 196 -16.16 7.16 -7.33
CA TYR A 196 -15.26 6.02 -7.35
C TYR A 196 -14.39 5.99 -6.10
N LYS A 197 -14.11 4.78 -5.60
CA LYS A 197 -13.28 4.57 -4.41
C LYS A 197 -12.04 3.79 -4.77
N TYR A 198 -10.89 4.15 -4.21
CA TYR A 198 -9.65 3.44 -4.48
C TYR A 198 -8.63 3.58 -3.35
N LYS A 199 -7.62 2.72 -3.40
CA LYS A 199 -6.39 2.78 -2.60
C LYS A 199 -5.19 2.47 -3.49
N ILE A 200 -4.04 3.01 -3.10
CA ILE A 200 -2.74 2.62 -3.67
C ILE A 200 -2.00 1.80 -2.61
N LEU A 201 -1.27 0.77 -3.01
CA LEU A 201 -0.54 -0.10 -2.11
C LEU A 201 0.90 -0.25 -2.57
N GLN A 202 1.84 -0.31 -1.63
CA GLN A 202 3.23 -0.65 -1.91
C GLN A 202 3.50 -2.12 -1.63
N SER A 203 4.14 -2.81 -2.58
CA SER A 203 4.55 -4.21 -2.44
C SER A 203 3.40 -5.12 -1.99
N ALA A 204 2.22 -4.89 -2.57
CA ALA A 204 0.98 -5.55 -2.19
C ALA A 204 1.00 -7.08 -2.38
N ALA A 205 1.90 -7.59 -3.22
CA ALA A 205 2.09 -9.02 -3.40
C ALA A 205 2.72 -9.68 -2.16
N GLU A 206 3.64 -8.98 -1.50
CA GLU A 206 4.36 -9.47 -0.32
C GLU A 206 3.67 -9.07 0.99
N TYR A 207 3.07 -7.87 1.01
CA TYR A 207 2.58 -7.22 2.23
C TYR A 207 1.07 -7.02 2.29
N GLY A 208 0.35 -7.38 1.23
CA GLY A 208 -1.09 -7.18 1.13
C GLY A 208 -1.49 -5.74 1.45
N TRP A 209 -2.37 -5.58 2.44
CA TRP A 209 -2.88 -4.27 2.88
C TRP A 209 -1.99 -3.53 3.88
N ASN A 210 -0.84 -4.09 4.27
CA ASN A 210 -0.02 -3.51 5.35
C ASN A 210 0.60 -2.14 4.99
N TYR A 211 0.78 -1.88 3.70
CA TYR A 211 1.34 -0.63 3.17
C TYR A 211 0.39 0.00 2.16
N ASP A 212 -0.85 0.27 2.61
CA ASP A 212 -1.83 1.01 1.84
C ASP A 212 -1.77 2.51 2.09
N TYR A 213 -1.99 3.28 1.04
CA TYR A 213 -2.08 4.73 1.05
C TYR A 213 -3.52 5.10 0.75
N GLY A 214 -4.27 5.37 1.82
CA GLY A 214 -5.63 5.90 1.83
C GLY A 214 -5.68 7.39 2.19
N LYS A 215 -6.88 7.98 2.26
CA LYS A 215 -7.03 9.37 2.71
C LYS A 215 -7.04 9.43 4.24
N GLY A 216 -5.92 9.79 4.85
CA GLY A 216 -5.80 9.92 6.31
C GLY A 216 -5.15 8.70 6.95
N ASP A 217 -4.77 8.89 8.21
CA ASP A 217 -3.93 8.06 9.08
C ASP A 217 -4.60 6.75 9.56
N LYS A 218 -5.56 6.19 8.80
CA LYS A 218 -6.29 4.96 9.18
C LYS A 218 -6.52 3.98 8.02
N VAL A 219 -6.49 2.70 8.41
CA VAL A 219 -6.66 1.48 7.59
C VAL A 219 -8.02 1.39 6.87
N ASP A 220 -9.02 2.23 7.21
CA ASP A 220 -10.39 2.14 6.67
C ASP A 220 -10.79 3.29 5.71
N ASP A 221 -9.90 4.25 5.42
CA ASP A 221 -10.26 5.42 4.60
C ASP A 221 -9.83 5.28 3.13
N ASN A 222 -10.79 4.90 2.28
CA ASN A 222 -10.61 4.91 0.83
C ASN A 222 -10.57 6.35 0.30
N TYR A 223 -9.74 6.61 -0.72
CA TYR A 223 -9.91 7.83 -1.51
C TYR A 223 -11.25 7.79 -2.23
N VAL A 224 -11.88 8.96 -2.34
CA VAL A 224 -13.12 9.14 -3.08
C VAL A 224 -12.87 10.12 -4.22
N LEU A 225 -12.98 9.64 -5.45
CA LEU A 225 -12.90 10.43 -6.67
C LEU A 225 -14.32 10.68 -7.20
N LYS A 226 -14.68 11.94 -7.39
CA LYS A 226 -15.92 12.32 -8.07
C LYS A 226 -15.60 12.75 -9.50
N VAL A 227 -16.17 12.02 -10.45
CA VAL A 227 -16.08 12.29 -11.88
C VAL A 227 -17.42 12.91 -12.29
N ASN A 228 -17.44 14.19 -12.62
CA ASN A 228 -18.70 14.92 -12.85
C ASN A 228 -19.28 14.69 -14.25
N LYS A 229 -18.41 14.45 -15.22
CA LYS A 229 -18.73 14.16 -16.62
C LYS A 229 -17.87 12.99 -17.08
N LYS A 230 -18.26 12.35 -18.19
CA LYS A 230 -17.47 11.26 -18.75
C LYS A 230 -16.07 11.77 -19.10
N SER A 231 -15.02 11.12 -18.59
CA SER A 231 -13.63 11.59 -18.73
C SER A 231 -12.64 10.46 -18.87
N ASN A 232 -11.49 10.73 -19.48
CA ASN A 232 -10.27 9.97 -19.20
C ASN A 232 -9.71 10.46 -17.87
N VAL A 233 -9.48 9.54 -16.93
CA VAL A 233 -9.01 9.84 -15.59
C VAL A 233 -7.58 9.37 -15.46
N THR A 234 -6.66 10.26 -15.14
CA THR A 234 -5.28 9.88 -14.81
C THR A 234 -5.01 10.11 -13.34
N ILE A 235 -4.55 9.06 -12.69
CA ILE A 235 -4.10 9.09 -11.30
C ILE A 235 -2.58 9.17 -11.29
N THR A 236 -2.07 10.15 -10.56
CA THR A 236 -0.64 10.41 -10.38
C THR A 236 -0.30 10.40 -8.90
N PHE A 237 0.62 9.54 -8.54
CA PHE A 237 1.18 9.42 -7.19
C PHE A 237 2.66 9.75 -7.24
N THR A 238 3.09 10.78 -6.52
CA THR A 238 4.50 11.19 -6.46
C THR A 238 5.04 10.89 -5.08
N VAL A 239 6.12 10.12 -5.01
CA VAL A 239 6.87 9.85 -3.78
C VAL A 239 7.71 11.08 -3.46
N GLU A 240 7.51 11.66 -2.27
CA GLU A 240 8.26 12.83 -1.80
C GLU A 240 9.35 12.45 -0.80
N SER A 241 9.14 11.37 -0.03
CA SER A 241 10.15 10.81 0.86
C SER A 241 9.91 9.35 1.20
N THR A 242 11.01 8.63 1.45
CA THR A 242 11.02 7.26 1.93
C THR A 242 11.74 7.17 3.28
N LYS A 243 11.43 6.12 4.05
CA LYS A 243 12.14 5.77 5.28
C LYS A 243 12.70 4.36 5.17
N GLY A 244 13.93 4.19 5.65
CA GLY A 244 14.56 2.90 5.89
C GLY A 244 14.98 2.72 7.35
N GLY A 245 15.13 1.47 7.79
CA GLY A 245 15.64 1.11 9.12
C GLY A 245 15.73 -0.40 9.34
N SER A 246 16.07 -0.83 10.57
CA SER A 246 16.11 -2.25 10.95
C SER A 246 14.75 -2.96 10.87
N ASP A 247 13.66 -2.17 10.96
CA ASP A 247 12.29 -2.68 11.08
C ASP A 247 11.49 -2.51 9.78
N PHE A 248 11.98 -1.67 8.87
CA PHE A 248 11.35 -1.30 7.60
C PHE A 248 12.41 -1.23 6.51
N ASP A 249 12.17 -1.87 5.37
CA ASP A 249 13.10 -1.81 4.25
C ASP A 249 13.29 -0.38 3.75
N ALA A 250 14.44 -0.11 3.14
CA ALA A 250 14.95 1.22 2.79
C ALA A 250 14.08 2.09 1.85
N ASN A 251 12.88 1.64 1.49
CA ASN A 251 12.04 2.22 0.45
C ASN A 251 10.58 2.43 0.88
N LEU A 252 10.23 2.26 2.16
CA LEU A 252 8.85 2.50 2.60
C LEU A 252 8.48 3.96 2.34
N VAL A 253 7.43 4.21 1.56
CA VAL A 253 6.96 5.56 1.29
C VAL A 253 6.34 6.15 2.55
N VAL A 254 6.83 7.32 2.97
CA VAL A 254 6.35 8.02 4.18
C VAL A 254 5.84 9.43 3.89
N GLY A 255 6.23 10.01 2.75
CA GLY A 255 5.68 11.26 2.24
C GLY A 255 5.37 11.12 0.76
N TYR A 256 4.19 11.57 0.35
CA TYR A 256 3.71 11.45 -1.02
C TYR A 256 2.65 12.51 -1.33
N LYS A 257 2.49 12.78 -2.64
CA LYS A 257 1.45 13.64 -3.18
C LYS A 257 0.56 12.86 -4.14
N PHE A 258 -0.74 13.13 -4.04
CA PHE A 258 -1.75 12.55 -4.91
C PHE A 258 -2.38 13.62 -5.81
N ILE A 259 -2.50 13.32 -7.11
CA ILE A 259 -3.22 14.15 -8.08
C ILE A 259 -4.09 13.23 -8.96
N ALA A 260 -5.37 13.57 -9.11
CA ALA A 260 -6.24 13.03 -10.15
C ALA A 260 -6.50 14.12 -11.19
N THR A 261 -6.18 13.87 -12.45
CA THR A 261 -6.57 14.73 -13.57
C THR A 261 -7.68 14.07 -14.37
N MET A 262 -8.58 14.89 -14.90
CA MET A 262 -9.72 14.44 -15.69
C MET A 262 -9.72 15.21 -17.00
N GLU A 263 -9.63 14.49 -18.10
CA GLU A 263 -9.82 15.03 -19.44
C GLU A 263 -11.25 14.67 -19.87
N GLU A 264 -12.15 15.65 -19.87
CA GLU A 264 -13.53 15.45 -20.31
C GLU A 264 -13.55 14.94 -21.76
N ILE A 265 -14.32 13.88 -21.97
CA ILE A 265 -14.59 13.38 -23.31
C ILE A 265 -15.85 14.10 -23.77
N ASP A 266 -15.68 14.98 -24.75
CA ASP A 266 -16.81 15.60 -25.43
C ASP A 266 -17.55 14.51 -26.23
N ASP A 267 -18.75 14.17 -25.78
CA ASP A 267 -19.64 13.25 -26.48
C ASP A 267 -20.51 13.96 -27.54
N GLY A 268 -20.23 15.24 -27.82
CA GLY A 268 -21.02 16.07 -28.72
C GLY A 268 -22.41 16.42 -28.17
N GLY A 269 -22.67 16.11 -26.89
CA GLY A 269 -23.89 16.48 -26.17
C GLY A 269 -23.76 17.85 -25.54
N ASP A 270 -24.35 18.85 -26.19
CA ASP A 270 -24.39 20.25 -25.76
C ASP A 270 -24.87 20.40 -24.29
N ASN A 271 -23.92 20.55 -23.36
CA ASN A 271 -24.16 21.00 -21.99
C ASN A 271 -22.99 21.88 -21.53
N THR A 272 -23.27 23.17 -21.58
CA THR A 272 -22.42 24.33 -21.26
C THR A 272 -21.55 24.11 -20.01
N PRO A 273 -20.24 24.42 -20.01
CA PRO A 273 -19.36 24.13 -18.87
C PRO A 273 -19.54 25.13 -17.71
N ALA A 274 -19.56 24.62 -16.47
CA ALA A 274 -19.07 25.38 -15.32
C ALA A 274 -17.61 24.96 -15.11
N GLY A 275 -16.67 25.78 -15.59
CA GLY A 275 -15.25 25.61 -15.32
C GLY A 275 -14.99 25.74 -13.82
N GLY A 276 -14.60 24.64 -13.18
CA GLY A 276 -14.17 24.62 -11.80
C GLY A 276 -12.88 23.81 -11.69
N ASP A 277 -11.77 24.51 -11.50
CA ASP A 277 -10.51 23.89 -11.07
C ASP A 277 -10.73 23.28 -9.68
N ASN A 278 -10.95 21.95 -9.62
CA ASN A 278 -10.89 21.23 -8.35
C ASN A 278 -9.43 20.88 -8.05
N THR A 279 -8.72 21.85 -7.47
CA THR A 279 -7.51 21.57 -6.69
C THR A 279 -7.97 20.99 -5.34
N PRO A 280 -7.66 19.74 -4.96
CA PRO A 280 -7.87 19.30 -3.59
C PRO A 280 -7.00 20.16 -2.70
N ALA A 281 -7.57 20.79 -1.67
CA ALA A 281 -6.81 21.62 -0.73
C ALA A 281 -5.64 20.80 -0.16
N GLY A 282 -4.42 21.20 -0.50
CA GLY A 282 -3.20 20.69 0.11
C GLY A 282 -3.19 21.10 1.58
N GLY A 283 -3.28 20.12 2.47
CA GLY A 283 -3.11 20.36 3.89
C GLY A 283 -1.62 20.50 4.20
N ASP A 284 -1.15 21.73 4.37
CA ASP A 284 0.13 22.01 5.00
C ASP A 284 0.01 21.69 6.51
N ASN A 285 0.63 20.61 6.96
CA ASN A 285 0.74 20.31 8.39
C ASN A 285 1.93 21.07 8.98
N THR A 286 1.68 22.30 9.46
CA THR A 286 2.54 22.94 10.47
C THR A 286 1.87 22.82 11.84
N PRO A 287 2.52 22.26 12.89
CA PRO A 287 1.91 22.17 14.22
C PRO A 287 1.72 23.55 14.85
N ALA A 288 0.53 23.80 15.40
CA ALA A 288 0.13 25.08 15.99
C ALA A 288 0.77 25.34 17.37
N GLY A 289 1.32 26.54 17.54
CA GLY A 289 1.60 27.18 18.83
C GLY A 289 0.94 28.56 18.85
N GLY A 290 -0.08 28.73 19.69
CA GLY A 290 -1.06 29.81 19.57
C GLY A 290 -0.75 31.12 20.32
N ASN A 291 -1.66 32.10 20.14
CA ASN A 291 -2.27 32.91 21.19
C ASN A 291 -3.46 33.72 20.63
N ASN A 292 -4.29 34.23 21.56
CA ASN A 292 -5.75 34.35 21.49
C ASN A 292 -6.28 35.77 21.14
N THR A 293 -7.50 35.84 20.58
CA THR A 293 -8.57 36.91 20.67
C THR A 293 -8.55 38.16 19.72
N PRO A 294 -9.70 38.87 19.44
CA PRO A 294 -10.71 38.58 18.40
C PRO A 294 -11.23 39.78 17.54
N ALA A 295 -12.12 39.46 16.58
CA ALA A 295 -13.29 40.21 16.05
C ALA A 295 -13.14 41.47 15.15
N GLY A 296 -13.85 41.45 14.02
CA GLY A 296 -14.27 42.61 13.22
C GLY A 296 -15.20 42.19 12.06
N GLY A 297 -16.44 42.70 12.05
CA GLY A 297 -17.44 42.54 10.96
C GLY A 297 -16.96 43.15 9.63
N ASP A 298 -17.66 43.03 8.51
CA ASP A 298 -19.11 43.20 8.31
C ASP A 298 -19.62 42.42 7.09
N ASN A 299 -20.92 42.08 7.13
CA ASN A 299 -21.69 41.55 6.00
C ASN A 299 -21.98 42.64 4.96
N THR A 300 -21.83 42.34 3.67
CA THR A 300 -22.61 42.98 2.60
C THR A 300 -22.78 42.01 1.42
N PRO A 301 -24.01 41.61 1.04
CA PRO A 301 -24.24 40.88 -0.21
C PRO A 301 -24.86 41.75 -1.32
N ALA A 302 -24.59 41.28 -2.55
CA ALA A 302 -25.30 41.48 -3.82
C ALA A 302 -24.92 42.66 -4.73
N GLY A 303 -24.63 42.32 -5.98
CA GLY A 303 -24.46 43.23 -7.11
C GLY A 303 -24.12 42.48 -8.40
N GLY A 304 -25.05 41.64 -8.89
CA GLY A 304 -24.94 41.04 -10.21
C GLY A 304 -25.38 42.04 -11.29
N ASN A 305 -24.55 42.23 -12.32
CA ASN A 305 -24.92 42.91 -13.56
C ASN A 305 -24.62 42.00 -14.75
N ASN A 306 -25.68 41.44 -15.33
CA ASN A 306 -25.67 40.93 -16.70
C ASN A 306 -25.89 42.11 -17.66
N THR A 307 -25.11 42.21 -18.72
CA THR A 307 -25.51 42.93 -19.94
C THR A 307 -25.02 42.16 -21.17
N PRO A 308 -25.87 41.90 -22.19
CA PRO A 308 -25.57 40.98 -23.29
C PRO A 308 -24.75 41.62 -24.42
N ALA A 309 -24.12 40.75 -25.22
CA ALA A 309 -23.34 41.07 -26.41
C ALA A 309 -24.17 41.77 -27.51
N GLY A 310 -23.64 42.87 -28.06
CA GLY A 310 -24.12 43.54 -29.26
C GLY A 310 -23.12 43.39 -30.40
N GLY A 311 -23.55 42.74 -31.50
CA GLY A 311 -22.75 42.52 -32.69
C GLY A 311 -22.84 43.64 -33.74
N ASN A 312 -21.72 43.77 -34.46
CA ASN A 312 -21.52 44.19 -35.86
C ASN A 312 -21.81 45.64 -36.30
N THR A 313 -20.76 46.38 -36.67
CA THR A 313 -20.58 47.02 -38.00
C THR A 313 -19.16 47.60 -38.13
N THR A 314 -18.39 47.16 -39.13
CA THR A 314 -17.24 47.90 -39.70
C THR A 314 -17.77 48.97 -40.67
N PRO A 315 -17.13 50.15 -40.82
CA PRO A 315 -16.20 50.28 -41.96
C PRO A 315 -14.95 51.18 -41.74
N ALA A 316 -13.87 50.73 -42.40
CA ALA A 316 -12.71 51.38 -43.00
C ALA A 316 -12.28 52.83 -42.66
N GLY A 317 -10.96 53.00 -42.44
CA GLY A 317 -10.21 54.20 -42.85
C GLY A 317 -8.88 54.40 -42.13
N GLY A 318 -7.76 54.39 -42.86
CA GLY A 318 -6.52 55.05 -42.43
C GLY A 318 -5.21 54.29 -42.69
N ASN A 319 -4.62 54.51 -43.86
CA ASN A 319 -3.32 54.00 -44.30
C ASN A 319 -2.14 54.83 -43.71
N SER A 320 -0.98 54.17 -43.58
CA SER A 320 0.40 54.68 -43.75
C SER A 320 1.30 54.79 -42.50
N GLY A 321 2.32 53.92 -42.47
CA GLY A 321 3.71 54.31 -42.18
C GLY A 321 4.30 53.87 -40.84
N ASN A 322 4.98 52.73 -40.79
CA ASN A 322 6.44 52.67 -40.99
C ASN A 322 6.94 51.23 -40.83
N VAL A 323 7.74 50.78 -41.78
CA VAL A 323 8.46 49.52 -41.75
C VAL A 323 9.65 49.61 -40.79
N ASN A 324 9.98 48.52 -40.10
CA ASN A 324 11.35 48.01 -40.08
C ASN A 324 11.45 46.58 -39.53
N ALA A 325 11.90 45.72 -40.45
CA ALA A 325 12.90 44.66 -40.32
C ALA A 325 12.77 43.63 -39.18
N GLY A 326 12.60 42.36 -39.58
CA GLY A 326 12.97 41.21 -38.75
C GLY A 326 12.15 39.97 -39.07
N ASP A 327 12.48 39.33 -40.18
CA ASP A 327 11.77 38.21 -40.78
C ASP A 327 11.56 37.00 -39.85
N SER A 328 10.32 36.52 -39.90
CA SER A 328 9.86 35.15 -40.10
C SER A 328 10.90 34.02 -40.29
N MET A 329 10.44 32.81 -39.95
CA MET A 329 10.88 31.49 -40.46
C MET A 329 12.17 30.96 -39.81
N ALA A 330 12.35 29.67 -39.52
CA ALA A 330 11.56 28.46 -39.68
C ALA A 330 12.40 27.29 -39.15
N VAL A 331 11.72 26.20 -38.78
CA VAL A 331 12.06 24.81 -39.11
C VAL A 331 13.36 24.20 -38.54
N ALA A 332 13.12 23.21 -37.66
CA ALA A 332 13.74 21.89 -37.51
C ALA A 332 15.10 21.60 -38.15
N THR A 333 15.96 20.87 -37.42
CA THR A 333 16.61 19.64 -37.90
C THR A 333 17.13 18.83 -36.70
N ALA A 334 16.75 17.56 -36.65
CA ALA A 334 17.35 16.53 -35.80
C ALA A 334 18.60 15.95 -36.49
N ILE A 335 19.67 15.64 -35.75
CA ILE A 335 20.69 14.67 -36.18
C ILE A 335 21.11 13.77 -35.01
N ILE A 336 21.02 12.48 -35.28
CA ILE A 336 21.52 11.32 -34.52
C ILE A 336 23.04 11.23 -34.71
N ALA A 337 23.80 10.94 -33.65
CA ALA A 337 25.09 10.27 -33.78
C ALA A 337 25.43 9.43 -32.55
N VAL A 338 26.14 8.34 -32.81
CA VAL A 338 26.28 7.08 -32.07
C VAL A 338 27.46 7.08 -31.09
N VAL A 339 27.35 6.20 -30.10
CA VAL A 339 28.28 5.81 -29.03
C VAL A 339 29.72 5.52 -29.48
N ALA A 340 30.72 5.95 -28.69
CA ALA A 340 31.95 5.19 -28.41
C ALA A 340 32.70 5.71 -27.16
N ALA A 341 33.00 4.77 -26.25
CA ALA A 341 34.09 4.64 -25.27
C ALA A 341 34.74 5.90 -24.63
N CYS A 342 34.65 5.95 -23.29
CA CYS A 342 35.55 6.63 -22.35
C CYS A 342 35.69 8.16 -22.47
N GLY A 343 34.98 8.89 -21.60
CA GLY A 343 35.34 10.27 -21.25
C GLY A 343 34.17 11.24 -21.19
N ILE A 344 33.77 11.58 -19.96
CA ILE A 344 33.04 12.78 -19.50
C ILE A 344 32.51 13.74 -20.60
N VAL A 345 31.18 13.84 -20.71
CA VAL A 345 30.52 14.98 -21.40
C VAL A 345 30.18 16.04 -20.38
N VAL A 346 30.93 17.15 -20.38
CA VAL A 346 30.59 18.37 -19.63
C VAL A 346 29.62 19.19 -20.47
N VAL A 347 28.35 19.26 -20.06
CA VAL A 347 27.39 20.21 -20.62
C VAL A 347 27.40 21.46 -19.75
N SER A 348 28.09 22.52 -20.20
CA SER A 348 28.05 23.83 -19.54
C SER A 348 26.82 24.62 -19.97
N PHE A 349 25.94 24.94 -19.02
CA PHE A 349 24.83 25.87 -19.23
C PHE A 349 25.26 27.30 -18.84
N LYS A 350 25.29 28.22 -19.81
CA LYS A 350 25.48 29.65 -19.52
C LYS A 350 24.10 30.31 -19.37
N LYS A 351 23.68 30.49 -18.11
CA LYS A 351 22.52 31.31 -17.72
C LYS A 351 22.79 32.77 -18.12
N ARG A 352 22.04 33.34 -19.08
CA ARG A 352 21.93 34.80 -19.20
C ARG A 352 20.72 35.23 -18.37
N ARG A 353 20.98 36.10 -17.38
CA ARG A 353 19.96 36.86 -16.66
C ARG A 353 19.16 37.67 -17.68
N GLN A 354 17.83 37.63 -17.56
CA GLN A 354 16.97 38.74 -17.95
C GLN A 354 16.81 39.58 -16.69
N ASP A 355 17.53 40.69 -16.61
CA ASP A 355 17.25 41.77 -15.66
C ASP A 355 16.62 42.91 -16.49
N ALA A 356 15.48 43.41 -15.97
CA ALA A 356 14.62 44.51 -16.40
C ALA A 356 13.70 44.26 -17.62
#